data_AF-A0A3M8Q2Q5-F1
#
_entry.id   AF-A0A3M8Q2Q5-F1
#
_cell.length_a   1.000
_cell.length_b   1.000
_cell.length_c   1.000
_cell.angle_alpha   90.00
_cell.angle_beta   90.00
_cell.angle_gamma   90.00
#
_symmetry.space_group_name_H-M   'P 1'
#
loop_
_entity.id
_entity.type
_entity.pdbx_description
1 polymer ?
#
loop_
_entity_poly.entity_id
_entity_poly.type
_entity_poly.pdbx_seq_one_letter_code
_entity_poly.pdbx_strand_id
1 'polypeptide(L)'
;MLIWQWGLILSSVVLCVMLAFMLTRYISLKKMAADASVINDDTASQKTIDTQNISPDDKAQWLSLLEQQKNICGQLLTELSAKDFSGRASLSCWAIFLEIEIRIIEQSVPNTELAALLEAFKSILYKVDRAEEIDGLLKSLKVNQSLLRELNKVIQKAGDKVFAQVSITSDLNRQLDKLQSQLAVEVQLDESLALLRAEMASMYEFFERLKLHLVDLREEGEDKDAHYINALEQFLDGSEQSDFLHSVRSELDDKIIDLKQLAADQKSIIEFLKEEVRSAKLDNEGGIKHLGEYDISIARLERSLLESSRVVKRLEQKLQNLQVIKHNLKIDVSKRDEALKQKKALLQNSKSSIQSIDIRDVFDQERDAMQNMEDLLYQGDFTEETDAFSAEQTAKLSALRLMVNESELYIEMLENDLEKQRLLREELEGKLRSPSDVDFHSSSAIHSELSSQDMEELENLKEFNAELEEEQKRLTLKLQDAQDLSQDAAELEQKIAELDEKIASTQKQYIELEERYLAALIEK
;
A
#
# COMPACT_ATOMS: atom_id res chain seq x y z
N MET A 1 52.94 -42.54 -8.60
CA MET A 1 53.78 -41.42 -8.13
C MET A 1 54.92 -41.09 -9.10
N LEU A 2 55.77 -42.05 -9.51
CA LEU A 2 56.97 -41.76 -10.34
C LEU A 2 56.67 -41.29 -11.78
N ILE A 3 55.70 -41.88 -12.49
CA ILE A 3 55.44 -41.54 -13.91
C ILE A 3 54.92 -40.11 -14.09
N TRP A 4 54.15 -39.61 -13.12
CA TRP A 4 53.60 -38.25 -13.15
C TRP A 4 54.68 -37.19 -12.90
N GLN A 5 55.67 -37.49 -12.05
CA GLN A 5 56.83 -36.62 -11.82
C GLN A 5 57.74 -36.53 -13.06
N TRP A 6 57.95 -37.64 -13.76
CA TRP A 6 58.70 -37.62 -15.03
C TRP A 6 57.97 -36.87 -16.14
N GLY A 7 56.63 -36.95 -16.21
CA GLY A 7 55.83 -36.15 -17.14
C GLY A 7 55.92 -34.65 -16.88
N LEU A 8 55.93 -34.24 -15.60
CA LEU A 8 56.08 -32.84 -15.21
C LEU A 8 57.47 -32.30 -15.55
N ILE A 9 58.53 -33.08 -15.30
CA ILE A 9 59.91 -32.72 -15.67
C ILE A 9 60.05 -32.60 -17.19
N LEU A 10 59.49 -33.54 -17.96
CA LEU A 10 59.55 -33.50 -19.42
C LEU A 10 58.82 -32.27 -19.97
N SER A 11 57.65 -31.94 -19.41
CA SER A 11 56.89 -30.74 -19.80
C SER A 11 57.62 -29.44 -19.47
N SER A 12 58.31 -29.39 -18.32
CA SER A 12 59.13 -28.24 -17.90
C SER A 12 60.34 -28.04 -18.82
N VAL A 13 61.00 -29.12 -19.23
CA VAL A 13 62.15 -29.04 -20.14
C VAL A 13 61.70 -28.56 -21.52
N VAL A 14 60.58 -29.06 -22.05
CA VAL A 14 60.02 -28.60 -23.32
C VAL A 14 59.63 -27.11 -23.26
N LEU A 15 59.01 -26.66 -22.16
CA LEU A 15 58.69 -25.25 -21.94
C LEU A 15 59.94 -24.36 -21.89
N CYS A 16 60.99 -24.79 -21.20
CA CYS A 16 62.26 -24.06 -21.15
C CYS A 16 62.93 -23.97 -22.54
N VAL A 17 62.88 -25.03 -23.35
CA VAL A 17 63.42 -25.01 -24.72
C VAL A 17 62.62 -24.06 -25.61
N MET A 18 61.28 -24.04 -25.49
CA MET A 18 60.42 -23.10 -26.22
C MET A 18 60.67 -21.65 -25.79
N LEU A 19 60.87 -21.40 -24.50
CA LEU A 19 61.21 -20.07 -23.99
C LEU A 19 62.59 -19.60 -24.48
N ALA A 20 63.59 -20.48 -24.49
CA ALA A 20 64.91 -20.17 -25.04
C ALA A 20 64.85 -19.88 -26.54
N PHE A 21 64.04 -20.61 -27.30
CA PHE A 21 63.80 -20.34 -28.72
C PHE A 21 63.12 -18.99 -28.94
N MET A 22 62.11 -18.65 -28.13
CA MET A 22 61.46 -17.33 -28.19
C MET A 22 62.40 -16.19 -27.81
N LEU A 23 63.26 -16.38 -26.81
CA LEU A 23 64.28 -15.40 -26.41
C LEU A 23 65.33 -15.17 -27.51
N THR A 24 65.79 -16.22 -28.18
CA THR A 24 66.74 -16.08 -29.30
C THR A 24 66.09 -15.42 -30.51
N ARG A 25 64.81 -15.72 -30.80
CA ARG A 25 64.01 -15.01 -31.83
C ARG A 25 63.76 -13.54 -31.47
N TYR A 26 63.51 -13.24 -30.20
CA TYR A 26 63.32 -11.87 -29.73
C TYR A 26 64.62 -11.06 -29.82
N ILE A 27 65.76 -11.65 -29.43
CA ILE A 27 67.07 -11.01 -29.54
C ILE A 27 67.47 -10.81 -31.01
N SER A 28 67.17 -11.77 -31.90
CA SER A 28 67.46 -11.61 -33.33
C SER A 28 66.59 -10.54 -34.00
N LEU A 29 65.30 -10.46 -33.65
CA LEU A 29 64.41 -9.39 -34.09
C LEU A 29 64.85 -8.02 -33.53
N LYS A 30 65.29 -7.96 -32.28
CA LYS A 30 65.86 -6.73 -31.70
C LYS A 30 67.16 -6.31 -32.38
N LYS A 31 68.00 -7.26 -32.80
CA LYS A 31 69.24 -6.98 -33.54
C LYS A 31 68.94 -6.48 -34.96
N MET A 32 67.95 -7.06 -35.64
CA MET A 32 67.48 -6.57 -36.95
C MET A 32 66.82 -5.18 -36.85
N ALA A 33 66.09 -4.90 -35.77
CA ALA A 33 65.54 -3.56 -35.53
C ALA A 33 66.63 -2.52 -35.20
N ALA A 34 67.68 -2.93 -34.48
CA ALA A 34 68.83 -2.08 -34.21
C ALA A 34 69.62 -1.76 -35.50
N ASP A 35 69.84 -2.76 -36.36
CA ASP A 35 70.51 -2.57 -37.66
C ASP A 35 69.67 -1.73 -38.64
N ALA A 36 68.33 -1.79 -38.55
CA ALA A 36 67.42 -0.92 -39.31
C ALA A 36 67.36 0.52 -38.75
N SER A 37 67.62 0.72 -37.46
CA SER A 37 67.58 2.05 -36.81
C SER A 37 68.86 2.88 -36.96
N VAL A 38 69.95 2.29 -37.47
CA VAL A 38 71.24 2.97 -37.73
C VAL A 38 71.32 3.57 -39.15
N ILE A 39 70.31 3.34 -40.00
CA ILE A 39 70.26 3.88 -41.38
C ILE A 39 69.41 5.16 -41.49
N ASN A 40 68.67 5.53 -40.44
CA ASN A 40 67.98 6.82 -40.36
C ASN A 40 68.86 7.86 -39.65
N ASP A 41 69.87 8.37 -40.36
CA ASP A 41 70.46 9.66 -40.04
C ASP A 41 70.48 10.53 -41.30
N ASP A 42 69.77 11.65 -41.20
CA ASP A 42 69.54 12.63 -42.25
C ASP A 42 70.85 13.33 -42.63
N THR A 43 71.60 12.71 -43.54
CA THR A 43 72.58 13.39 -44.40
C THR A 43 72.48 12.86 -45.83
N ALA A 44 71.31 13.05 -46.43
CA ALA A 44 71.17 13.11 -47.87
C ALA A 44 71.91 14.36 -48.40
N SER A 45 73.24 14.26 -48.52
CA SER A 45 74.06 15.15 -49.33
C SER A 45 74.77 14.32 -50.38
N GLN A 46 74.07 14.17 -51.51
CA GLN A 46 74.61 14.14 -52.87
C GLN A 46 75.96 13.41 -53.04
N LYS A 47 75.91 12.07 -52.95
CA LYS A 47 76.68 11.29 -53.94
C LYS A 47 75.93 11.44 -55.26
N THR A 48 76.44 12.33 -56.11
CA THR A 48 76.22 12.26 -57.56
C THR A 48 76.56 10.85 -57.99
N ILE A 49 75.53 10.03 -58.17
CA ILE A 49 75.62 8.79 -58.93
C ILE A 49 75.97 9.29 -60.33
N ASP A 50 77.22 9.09 -60.74
CA ASP A 50 77.64 9.23 -62.13
C ASP A 50 76.77 8.28 -62.96
N THR A 51 75.67 8.81 -63.48
CA THR A 51 74.83 8.22 -64.53
C THR A 51 75.55 8.30 -65.86
N GLN A 52 76.77 7.79 -65.93
CA GLN A 52 77.47 7.55 -67.19
C GLN A 52 78.11 6.17 -67.15
N ASN A 53 77.42 5.27 -67.86
CA ASN A 53 77.81 3.91 -68.26
C ASN A 53 77.54 2.79 -67.26
N ILE A 54 76.24 2.52 -67.03
CA ILE A 54 75.81 1.15 -66.73
C ILE A 54 76.19 0.29 -67.94
N SER A 55 76.89 -0.83 -67.72
CA SER A 55 77.23 -1.78 -68.78
C SER A 55 75.93 -2.23 -69.48
N PRO A 56 75.87 -2.28 -70.83
CA PRO A 56 74.67 -2.70 -71.55
C PRO A 56 74.22 -4.13 -71.17
N ASP A 57 75.13 -4.98 -70.70
CA ASP A 57 74.83 -6.33 -70.19
C ASP A 57 74.05 -6.31 -68.88
N ASP A 58 74.36 -5.42 -67.94
CA ASP A 58 73.65 -5.33 -66.66
C ASP A 58 72.22 -4.83 -66.89
N LYS A 59 72.05 -3.85 -67.78
CA LYS A 59 70.72 -3.36 -68.20
C LYS A 59 69.88 -4.48 -68.81
N ALA A 60 70.46 -5.31 -69.67
CA ALA A 60 69.76 -6.45 -70.28
C ALA A 60 69.35 -7.51 -69.25
N GLN A 61 70.19 -7.78 -68.25
CA GLN A 61 69.88 -8.73 -67.17
C GLN A 61 68.72 -8.22 -66.31
N TRP A 62 68.72 -6.94 -65.92
CA TRP A 62 67.63 -6.33 -65.15
C TRP A 62 66.30 -6.35 -65.90
N LEU A 63 66.32 -6.05 -67.20
CA LEU A 63 65.11 -6.14 -68.03
C LEU A 63 64.58 -7.58 -68.10
N SER A 64 65.47 -8.57 -68.23
CA SER A 64 65.06 -9.98 -68.26
C SER A 64 64.42 -10.44 -66.95
N LEU A 65 64.91 -9.96 -65.80
CA LEU A 65 64.36 -10.27 -64.48
C LEU A 65 62.99 -9.61 -64.26
N LEU A 66 62.84 -8.34 -64.65
CA LEU A 66 61.57 -7.63 -64.54
C LEU A 66 60.50 -8.22 -65.47
N GLU A 67 60.89 -8.67 -66.67
CA GLU A 67 59.99 -9.34 -67.60
C GLU A 67 59.55 -10.72 -67.06
N GLN A 68 60.44 -11.46 -66.40
CA GLN A 68 60.08 -12.66 -65.65
C GLN A 68 59.09 -12.37 -64.52
N GLN A 69 59.32 -11.33 -63.72
CA GLN A 69 58.41 -10.93 -62.63
C GLN A 69 57.05 -10.47 -63.16
N LYS A 70 57.01 -9.78 -64.30
CA LYS A 70 55.78 -9.40 -64.99
C LYS A 70 54.97 -10.62 -65.44
N ASN A 71 55.64 -11.62 -66.01
CA ASN A 71 55.00 -12.87 -66.42
C ASN A 71 54.43 -13.66 -65.23
N ILE A 72 55.15 -13.70 -64.10
CA ILE A 72 54.66 -14.30 -62.86
C ILE A 72 53.43 -13.55 -62.32
N CYS A 73 53.46 -12.21 -62.30
CA CYS A 73 52.31 -11.41 -61.89
C CYS A 73 51.09 -11.63 -62.79
N GLY A 74 51.30 -11.77 -64.11
CA GLY A 74 50.24 -12.10 -65.06
C GLY A 74 49.61 -13.47 -64.79
N GLN A 75 50.42 -14.48 -64.50
CA GLN A 75 49.93 -15.82 -64.13
C GLN A 75 49.13 -15.80 -62.82
N LEU A 76 49.65 -15.12 -61.78
CA LEU A 76 48.95 -14.99 -60.50
C LEU A 76 47.62 -14.22 -60.61
N LEU A 77 47.54 -13.23 -61.50
CA LEU A 77 46.28 -12.53 -61.80
C LEU A 77 45.23 -13.43 -62.46
N THR A 78 45.66 -14.38 -63.30
CA THR A 78 44.76 -15.36 -63.92
C THR A 78 44.32 -16.47 -62.97
N GLU A 79 45.15 -16.83 -61.99
CA GLU A 79 44.85 -17.88 -61.01
C GLU A 79 44.00 -17.38 -59.82
N LEU A 80 44.06 -16.09 -59.48
CA LEU A 80 43.28 -15.55 -58.35
C LEU A 80 41.77 -15.53 -58.64
N SER A 81 40.95 -15.86 -57.63
CA SER A 81 39.49 -15.87 -57.75
C SER A 81 38.92 -14.46 -57.98
N ALA A 82 37.80 -14.35 -58.73
CA ALA A 82 37.15 -13.05 -58.96
C ALA A 82 36.49 -12.44 -57.71
N LYS A 83 36.43 -13.18 -56.59
CA LYS A 83 35.87 -12.70 -55.33
C LYS A 83 36.89 -11.93 -54.49
N ASP A 84 38.19 -12.13 -54.73
CA ASP A 84 39.27 -11.47 -54.00
C ASP A 84 39.70 -10.17 -54.70
N PHE A 85 38.80 -9.18 -54.64
CA PHE A 85 39.01 -7.86 -55.24
C PHE A 85 40.30 -7.19 -54.75
N SER A 86 40.59 -7.26 -53.45
CA SER A 86 41.80 -6.67 -52.86
C SER A 86 43.09 -7.33 -53.36
N GLY A 87 43.12 -8.66 -53.45
CA GLY A 87 44.29 -9.41 -53.96
C GLY A 87 44.54 -9.17 -55.45
N ARG A 88 43.48 -9.08 -56.27
CA ARG A 88 43.61 -8.71 -57.68
C ARG A 88 44.03 -7.27 -57.88
N ALA A 89 43.51 -6.34 -57.08
CA ALA A 89 43.86 -4.93 -57.17
C ALA A 89 45.31 -4.69 -56.75
N SER A 90 45.81 -5.32 -55.68
CA SER A 90 47.21 -5.22 -55.27
C SER A 90 48.17 -5.84 -56.31
N LEU A 91 47.86 -7.01 -56.85
CA LEU A 91 48.64 -7.60 -57.95
C LEU A 91 48.59 -6.75 -59.22
N SER A 92 47.48 -6.07 -59.51
CA SER A 92 47.40 -5.12 -60.64
C SER A 92 48.26 -3.87 -60.41
N CYS A 93 48.31 -3.35 -59.18
CA CYS A 93 49.22 -2.27 -58.79
C CYS A 93 50.68 -2.68 -58.96
N TRP A 94 51.04 -3.90 -58.55
CA TRP A 94 52.38 -4.47 -58.74
C TRP A 94 52.73 -4.67 -60.21
N ALA A 95 51.80 -5.16 -61.03
CA ALA A 95 52.02 -5.32 -62.47
C ALA A 95 52.25 -3.97 -63.18
N ILE A 96 51.50 -2.94 -62.79
CA ILE A 96 51.68 -1.57 -63.29
C ILE A 96 53.03 -1.01 -62.83
N PHE A 97 53.44 -1.26 -61.58
CA PHE A 97 54.76 -0.86 -61.07
C PHE A 97 55.91 -1.48 -61.86
N LEU A 98 55.86 -2.79 -62.10
CA LEU A 98 56.85 -3.50 -62.93
C LEU A 98 56.86 -2.98 -64.38
N GLU A 99 55.70 -2.64 -64.95
CA GLU A 99 55.63 -2.05 -66.28
C GLU A 99 56.23 -0.64 -66.35
N ILE A 100 56.05 0.17 -65.29
CA ILE A 100 56.68 1.48 -65.17
C ILE A 100 58.20 1.33 -65.03
N GLU A 101 58.69 0.41 -64.19
CA GLU A 101 60.12 0.15 -64.02
C GLU A 101 60.80 -0.35 -65.30
N ILE A 102 60.15 -1.27 -66.04
CA ILE A 102 60.62 -1.72 -67.35
C ILE A 102 60.74 -0.54 -68.31
N ARG A 103 59.70 0.32 -68.41
CA ARG A 103 59.73 1.49 -69.30
C ARG A 103 60.80 2.51 -68.92
N ILE A 104 61.00 2.76 -67.62
CA ILE A 104 62.05 3.68 -67.12
C ILE A 104 63.44 3.16 -67.51
N ILE A 105 63.68 1.85 -67.33
CA ILE A 105 64.97 1.24 -67.62
C ILE A 105 65.20 1.15 -69.13
N GLU A 106 64.20 0.78 -69.93
CA GLU A 106 64.31 0.65 -71.39
C GLU A 106 64.60 1.99 -72.09
N GLN A 107 63.80 3.02 -71.80
CA GLN A 107 63.78 4.26 -72.60
C GLN A 107 64.48 5.46 -71.97
N SER A 108 64.98 5.38 -70.72
CA SER A 108 65.55 6.55 -70.00
C SER A 108 64.62 7.77 -70.09
N VAL A 109 63.34 7.54 -69.75
CA VAL A 109 62.23 8.47 -70.02
C VAL A 109 62.38 9.76 -69.21
N PRO A 110 62.16 10.96 -69.81
CA PRO A 110 62.14 12.22 -69.07
C PRO A 110 60.96 12.27 -68.09
N ASN A 111 61.16 12.91 -66.93
CA ASN A 111 60.25 12.98 -65.77
C ASN A 111 58.78 13.37 -66.04
N THR A 112 58.43 13.84 -67.23
CA THR A 112 57.09 14.32 -67.59
C THR A 112 56.08 13.21 -67.86
N GLU A 113 56.49 12.03 -68.36
CA GLU A 113 55.57 10.89 -68.59
C GLU A 113 55.37 10.01 -67.34
N LEU A 114 56.30 10.10 -66.39
CA LEU A 114 56.22 9.42 -65.09
C LEU A 114 55.02 9.91 -64.26
N ALA A 115 54.73 11.21 -64.33
CA ALA A 115 53.64 11.83 -63.59
C ALA A 115 52.25 11.28 -63.98
N ALA A 116 52.00 11.04 -65.28
CA ALA A 116 50.74 10.51 -65.76
C ALA A 116 50.49 9.06 -65.31
N LEU A 117 51.55 8.25 -65.25
CA LEU A 117 51.47 6.86 -64.77
C LEU A 117 51.30 6.79 -63.24
N LEU A 118 51.93 7.70 -62.50
CA LEU A 118 51.72 7.86 -61.04
C LEU A 118 50.31 8.34 -60.70
N GLU A 119 49.68 9.15 -61.56
CA GLU A 119 48.30 9.60 -61.38
C GLU A 119 47.29 8.47 -61.60
N ALA A 120 47.52 7.61 -62.60
CA ALA A 120 46.74 6.38 -62.79
C ALA A 120 46.83 5.46 -61.55
N PHE A 121 48.02 5.35 -60.95
CA PHE A 121 48.27 4.59 -59.73
C PHE A 121 47.51 5.16 -58.52
N LYS A 122 47.50 6.49 -58.33
CA LYS A 122 46.73 7.15 -57.27
C LYS A 122 45.24 6.79 -57.31
N SER A 123 44.67 6.66 -58.51
CA SER A 123 43.26 6.29 -58.68
C SER A 123 42.96 4.85 -58.28
N ILE A 124 43.91 3.93 -58.46
CA ILE A 124 43.75 2.51 -58.12
C ILE A 124 43.96 2.32 -56.62
N LEU A 125 44.95 3.00 -56.03
CA LEU A 125 45.21 2.98 -54.59
C LEU A 125 43.98 3.49 -53.80
N TYR A 126 43.37 4.58 -54.26
CA TYR A 126 42.12 5.08 -53.67
C TYR A 126 40.95 4.08 -53.76
N LYS A 127 40.89 3.27 -54.83
CA LYS A 127 39.87 2.21 -54.96
C LYS A 127 40.13 1.04 -54.02
N VAL A 128 41.40 0.74 -53.72
CA VAL A 128 41.79 -0.31 -52.77
C VAL A 128 41.49 0.12 -51.35
N ASP A 129 41.88 1.34 -50.95
CA ASP A 129 41.59 1.89 -49.62
C ASP A 129 40.08 1.91 -49.35
N ARG A 130 39.29 2.37 -50.33
CA ARG A 130 37.84 2.39 -50.22
C ARG A 130 37.22 0.99 -50.12
N ALA A 131 37.84 -0.02 -50.73
CA ALA A 131 37.37 -1.41 -50.62
C ALA A 131 37.69 -2.00 -49.24
N GLU A 132 38.83 -1.64 -48.65
CA GLU A 132 39.21 -2.05 -47.30
C GLU A 132 38.32 -1.39 -46.23
N GLU A 133 37.99 -0.11 -46.39
CA GLU A 133 37.01 0.59 -45.55
C GLU A 133 35.63 -0.07 -45.60
N ILE A 134 35.16 -0.45 -46.79
CA ILE A 134 33.85 -1.13 -46.96
C ILE A 134 33.87 -2.52 -46.30
N ASP A 135 34.97 -3.27 -46.37
CA ASP A 135 35.09 -4.56 -45.69
C ASP A 135 35.11 -4.41 -44.15
N GLY A 136 35.77 -3.37 -43.65
CA GLY A 136 35.72 -2.99 -42.23
C GLY A 136 34.30 -2.66 -41.76
N LEU A 137 33.56 -1.89 -42.56
CA LEU A 137 32.16 -1.57 -42.29
C LEU A 137 31.27 -2.82 -42.35
N LEU A 138 31.46 -3.72 -43.31
CA LEU A 138 30.70 -4.98 -43.40
C LEU A 138 30.94 -5.89 -42.18
N LYS A 139 32.18 -5.97 -41.70
CA LYS A 139 32.50 -6.71 -40.46
C LYS A 139 31.79 -6.10 -39.25
N SER A 140 31.81 -4.77 -39.12
CA SER A 140 31.10 -4.07 -38.04
C SER A 140 29.58 -4.27 -38.11
N LEU A 141 29.00 -4.24 -39.32
CA LEU A 141 27.59 -4.47 -39.55
C LEU A 141 27.18 -5.91 -39.19
N LYS A 142 28.04 -6.89 -39.49
CA LYS A 142 27.82 -8.30 -39.14
C LYS A 142 27.81 -8.50 -37.62
N VAL A 143 28.71 -7.84 -36.89
CA VAL A 143 28.72 -7.84 -35.42
C VAL A 143 27.45 -7.20 -34.86
N ASN A 144 27.05 -6.04 -35.41
CA ASN A 144 25.80 -5.38 -35.02
C ASN A 144 24.57 -6.25 -35.31
N GLN A 145 24.54 -6.97 -36.43
CA GLN A 145 23.45 -7.89 -36.75
C GLN A 145 23.39 -9.08 -35.78
N SER A 146 24.54 -9.61 -35.32
CA SER A 146 24.55 -10.64 -34.27
C SER A 146 24.07 -10.10 -32.92
N LEU A 147 24.49 -8.89 -32.54
CA LEU A 147 24.03 -8.23 -31.31
C LEU A 147 22.53 -7.97 -31.33
N LEU A 148 21.96 -7.55 -32.47
CA LEU A 148 20.52 -7.38 -32.63
C LEU A 148 19.74 -8.70 -32.48
N ARG A 149 20.29 -9.82 -32.98
CA ARG A 149 19.67 -11.15 -32.77
C ARG A 149 19.70 -11.57 -31.31
N GLU A 150 20.82 -11.34 -30.62
CA GLU A 150 20.93 -11.61 -29.18
C GLU A 150 19.98 -10.73 -28.37
N LEU A 151 19.92 -9.43 -28.66
CA LEU A 151 19.00 -8.50 -28.03
C LEU A 151 17.55 -8.94 -28.22
N ASN A 152 17.16 -9.32 -29.45
CA ASN A 152 15.81 -9.79 -29.73
C ASN A 152 15.48 -11.07 -28.94
N LYS A 153 16.45 -11.98 -28.79
CA LYS A 153 16.30 -13.19 -27.96
C LYS A 153 16.16 -12.86 -26.47
N VAL A 154 16.85 -11.83 -25.98
CA VAL A 154 16.72 -11.35 -24.59
C VAL A 154 15.37 -10.69 -24.38
N ILE A 155 14.92 -9.85 -25.33
CA ILE A 155 13.60 -9.20 -25.29
C ILE A 155 12.49 -10.25 -25.27
N GLN A 156 12.57 -11.28 -26.12
CA GLN A 156 11.58 -12.35 -26.15
C GLN A 156 11.53 -13.10 -24.80
N LYS A 157 12.68 -13.47 -24.23
CA LYS A 157 12.75 -14.10 -22.90
C LYS A 157 12.24 -13.19 -21.77
N ALA A 158 12.49 -11.88 -21.86
CA ALA A 158 11.97 -10.92 -20.90
C ALA A 158 10.44 -10.77 -21.04
N GLY A 159 9.94 -10.74 -22.27
CA GLY A 159 8.51 -10.74 -22.59
C GLY A 159 7.79 -11.96 -22.04
N ASP A 160 8.35 -13.17 -22.25
CA ASP A 160 7.79 -14.42 -21.72
C ASP A 160 7.73 -14.41 -20.18
N LYS A 161 8.76 -13.85 -19.51
CA LYS A 161 8.78 -13.71 -18.05
C LYS A 161 7.73 -12.71 -17.55
N VAL A 162 7.60 -11.57 -18.22
CA VAL A 162 6.57 -10.57 -17.87
C VAL A 162 5.18 -11.16 -18.08
N PHE A 163 4.95 -11.91 -19.16
CA PHE A 163 3.68 -12.57 -19.42
C PHE A 163 3.34 -13.59 -18.33
N ALA A 164 4.31 -14.43 -17.92
CA ALA A 164 4.12 -15.36 -16.80
C ALA A 164 3.86 -14.62 -15.47
N GLN A 165 4.52 -13.48 -15.23
CA GLN A 165 4.27 -12.67 -14.05
C GLN A 165 2.86 -12.06 -14.08
N VAL A 166 2.41 -11.53 -15.22
CA VAL A 166 1.05 -11.01 -15.41
C VAL A 166 0.02 -12.11 -15.22
N SER A 167 0.26 -13.33 -15.70
CA SER A 167 -0.67 -14.44 -15.47
C SER A 167 -0.77 -14.78 -13.99
N ILE A 168 0.35 -14.85 -13.27
CA ILE A 168 0.38 -15.08 -11.82
C ILE A 168 -0.35 -13.95 -11.07
N THR A 169 -0.13 -12.69 -11.45
CA THR A 169 -0.83 -11.55 -10.86
C THR A 169 -2.34 -11.62 -11.12
N SER A 170 -2.75 -12.05 -12.32
CA SER A 170 -4.17 -12.23 -12.65
C SER A 170 -4.83 -13.34 -11.81
N ASP A 171 -4.12 -14.45 -11.58
CA ASP A 171 -4.58 -15.54 -10.71
C ASP A 171 -4.66 -15.09 -9.25
N LEU A 172 -3.68 -14.30 -8.78
CA LEU A 172 -3.67 -13.76 -7.43
C LEU A 172 -4.82 -12.78 -7.22
N ASN A 173 -5.08 -11.89 -8.18
CA ASN A 173 -6.23 -10.98 -8.14
C ASN A 173 -7.54 -11.75 -8.12
N ARG A 174 -7.69 -12.80 -8.94
CA ARG A 174 -8.88 -13.64 -8.91
C ARG A 174 -9.08 -14.33 -7.56
N GLN A 175 -7.99 -14.77 -6.91
CA GLN A 175 -8.06 -15.32 -5.55
C GLN A 175 -8.44 -14.24 -4.53
N LEU A 176 -7.92 -13.03 -4.69
CA LEU A 176 -8.25 -11.88 -3.85
C LEU A 176 -9.72 -11.49 -3.96
N ASP A 177 -10.26 -11.44 -5.18
CA ASP A 177 -11.69 -11.19 -5.43
C ASP A 177 -12.56 -12.29 -4.78
N LYS A 178 -12.12 -13.55 -4.88
CA LYS A 178 -12.80 -14.67 -4.23
C LYS A 178 -12.79 -14.52 -2.71
N LEU A 179 -11.65 -14.18 -2.11
CA LEU A 179 -11.54 -13.95 -0.66
C LEU A 179 -12.36 -12.74 -0.21
N GLN A 180 -12.38 -11.65 -0.97
CA GLN A 180 -13.23 -10.49 -0.70
C GLN A 180 -14.72 -10.85 -0.76
N SER A 181 -15.12 -11.67 -1.74
CA SER A 181 -16.51 -12.15 -1.83
C SER A 181 -16.89 -13.04 -0.65
N GLN A 182 -15.96 -13.86 -0.15
CA GLN A 182 -16.18 -14.70 1.04
C GLN A 182 -16.26 -13.84 2.32
N LEU A 183 -15.41 -12.81 2.44
CA LEU A 183 -15.44 -11.88 3.57
C LEU A 183 -16.76 -11.10 3.64
N ALA A 184 -17.33 -10.72 2.49
CA ALA A 184 -18.63 -10.06 2.44
C ALA A 184 -19.76 -10.98 2.97
N VAL A 185 -19.64 -12.29 2.79
CA VAL A 185 -20.58 -13.28 3.35
C VAL A 185 -20.41 -13.43 4.87
N GLU A 186 -19.19 -13.28 5.41
CA GLU A 186 -18.98 -13.28 6.87
C GLU A 186 -19.72 -12.13 7.56
N VAL A 187 -19.83 -10.95 6.94
CA VAL A 187 -20.60 -9.82 7.50
C VAL A 187 -22.08 -10.18 7.64
N GLN A 188 -22.66 -10.88 6.66
CA GLN A 188 -24.05 -11.36 6.74
C GLN A 188 -24.21 -12.44 7.82
N LEU A 189 -23.20 -13.30 7.97
CA LEU A 189 -23.19 -14.32 9.02
C LEU A 189 -23.13 -13.65 10.41
N ASP A 190 -22.29 -12.64 10.59
CA ASP A 190 -22.17 -11.89 11.83
C ASP A 190 -23.46 -11.14 12.17
N GLU A 191 -24.16 -10.58 11.18
CA GLU A 191 -25.48 -9.98 11.36
C GLU A 191 -26.51 -11.03 11.81
N SER A 192 -26.56 -12.19 11.16
CA SER A 192 -27.45 -13.29 11.55
C SER A 192 -27.14 -13.81 12.97
N LEU A 193 -25.86 -13.83 13.33
CA LEU A 193 -25.39 -14.27 14.64
C LEU A 193 -25.71 -13.23 15.72
N ALA A 194 -25.61 -11.94 15.40
CA ALA A 194 -26.06 -10.86 16.27
C ALA A 194 -27.57 -10.92 16.54
N LEU A 195 -28.38 -11.18 15.51
CA LEU A 195 -29.82 -11.41 15.67
C LEU A 195 -30.10 -12.62 16.57
N LEU A 196 -29.39 -13.74 16.36
CA LEU A 196 -29.55 -14.93 17.20
C LEU A 196 -29.09 -14.69 18.65
N ARG A 197 -28.05 -13.87 18.88
CA ARG A 197 -27.64 -13.43 20.22
C ARG A 197 -28.69 -12.54 20.87
N ALA A 198 -29.31 -11.62 20.13
CA ALA A 198 -30.38 -10.77 20.63
C ALA A 198 -31.63 -11.60 20.97
N GLU A 199 -31.98 -12.57 20.13
CA GLU A 199 -33.09 -13.48 20.39
C GLU A 199 -32.82 -14.34 21.62
N MET A 200 -31.62 -14.92 21.76
CA MET A 200 -31.22 -15.64 22.96
C MET A 200 -31.28 -14.75 24.21
N ALA A 201 -30.77 -13.52 24.15
CA ALA A 201 -30.85 -12.59 25.27
C ALA A 201 -32.31 -12.30 25.66
N SER A 202 -33.19 -12.10 24.67
CA SER A 202 -34.62 -11.88 24.91
C SER A 202 -35.31 -13.11 25.53
N MET A 203 -34.92 -14.33 25.11
CA MET A 203 -35.42 -15.57 25.72
C MET A 203 -34.93 -15.74 27.15
N TYR A 204 -33.68 -15.38 27.46
CA TYR A 204 -33.16 -15.37 28.83
C TYR A 204 -33.88 -14.34 29.71
N GLU A 205 -34.12 -13.13 29.22
CA GLU A 205 -34.92 -12.15 29.96
C GLU A 205 -36.35 -12.65 30.21
N PHE A 206 -36.97 -13.29 29.22
CA PHE A 206 -38.29 -13.88 29.38
C PHE A 206 -38.30 -15.02 30.39
N PHE A 207 -37.29 -15.89 30.35
CA PHE A 207 -37.09 -16.99 31.29
C PHE A 207 -36.91 -16.48 32.73
N GLU A 208 -36.13 -15.42 32.93
CA GLU A 208 -35.97 -14.80 34.25
C GLU A 208 -37.23 -14.07 34.72
N ARG A 209 -37.95 -13.37 33.83
CA ARG A 209 -39.27 -12.78 34.16
C ARG A 209 -40.27 -13.87 34.58
N LEU A 210 -40.28 -15.02 33.92
CA LEU A 210 -41.12 -16.16 34.30
C LEU A 210 -40.72 -16.75 35.66
N LYS A 211 -39.43 -16.86 35.96
CA LYS A 211 -38.95 -17.28 37.29
C LYS A 211 -39.37 -16.32 38.38
N LEU A 212 -39.27 -15.02 38.16
CA LEU A 212 -39.73 -14.00 39.11
C LEU A 212 -41.23 -14.08 39.31
N HIS A 213 -42.00 -14.23 38.22
CA HIS A 213 -43.45 -14.40 38.28
C HIS A 213 -43.84 -15.68 39.06
N LEU A 214 -43.07 -16.76 38.97
CA LEU A 214 -43.26 -17.95 39.80
C LEU A 214 -42.99 -17.71 41.28
N VAL A 215 -41.96 -16.93 41.61
CA VAL A 215 -41.64 -16.57 43.00
C VAL A 215 -42.76 -15.70 43.58
N ASP A 216 -43.25 -14.71 42.82
CA ASP A 216 -44.35 -13.84 43.23
C ASP A 216 -45.67 -14.63 43.41
N LEU A 217 -46.03 -15.52 42.47
CA LEU A 217 -47.21 -16.39 42.58
C LEU A 217 -47.15 -17.36 43.78
N ARG A 218 -45.95 -17.79 44.16
CA ARG A 218 -45.73 -18.64 45.34
C ARG A 218 -45.86 -17.85 46.64
N GLU A 219 -45.49 -16.57 46.65
CA GLU A 219 -45.64 -15.66 47.80
C GLU A 219 -47.09 -15.17 47.98
N GLU A 220 -47.86 -15.03 46.89
CA GLU A 220 -49.26 -14.56 46.92
C GLU A 220 -50.29 -15.62 47.34
N GLY A 221 -49.91 -16.90 47.38
CA GLY A 221 -50.58 -17.91 48.20
C GLY A 221 -52.08 -18.10 47.97
N GLU A 222 -52.47 -18.60 46.79
CA GLU A 222 -53.72 -19.36 46.65
C GLU A 222 -53.42 -20.77 46.10
N ASP A 223 -53.84 -21.81 46.84
CA ASP A 223 -53.75 -23.23 46.46
C ASP A 223 -54.42 -23.57 45.11
N LYS A 224 -55.07 -22.61 44.44
CA LYS A 224 -55.77 -22.79 43.16
C LYS A 224 -54.83 -22.81 41.96
N ASP A 225 -53.64 -22.21 42.05
CA ASP A 225 -52.70 -22.11 40.92
C ASP A 225 -51.54 -23.12 40.99
N ALA A 226 -51.57 -24.05 41.95
CA ALA A 226 -50.52 -25.05 42.16
C ALA A 226 -50.21 -25.90 40.91
N HIS A 227 -51.21 -26.21 40.08
CA HIS A 227 -51.01 -26.91 38.81
C HIS A 227 -50.30 -26.07 37.74
N TYR A 228 -50.54 -24.76 37.71
CA TYR A 228 -49.89 -23.84 36.79
C TYR A 228 -48.43 -23.57 37.21
N ILE A 229 -48.20 -23.40 38.52
CA ILE A 229 -46.87 -23.27 39.11
C ILE A 229 -46.02 -24.50 38.80
N ASN A 230 -46.55 -25.70 39.01
CA ASN A 230 -45.81 -26.94 38.78
C ASN A 230 -45.54 -27.20 37.28
N ALA A 231 -46.45 -26.80 36.38
CA ALA A 231 -46.23 -26.86 34.93
C ALA A 231 -45.17 -25.86 34.44
N LEU A 232 -45.13 -24.66 35.03
CA LEU A 232 -44.11 -23.66 34.77
C LEU A 232 -42.75 -24.06 35.35
N GLU A 233 -42.69 -24.65 36.55
CA GLU A 233 -41.47 -25.21 37.12
C GLU A 233 -40.92 -26.34 36.24
N GLN A 234 -41.77 -27.25 35.78
CA GLN A 234 -41.37 -28.33 34.87
C GLN A 234 -40.89 -27.83 33.50
N PHE A 235 -41.47 -26.74 32.99
CA PHE A 235 -41.01 -26.07 31.77
C PHE A 235 -39.66 -25.35 31.97
N LEU A 236 -39.48 -24.69 33.12
CA LEU A 236 -38.25 -23.98 33.44
C LEU A 236 -37.08 -24.93 33.72
N ASP A 237 -37.32 -26.04 34.45
CA ASP A 237 -36.34 -27.10 34.67
C ASP A 237 -35.91 -27.76 33.34
N GLY A 238 -36.83 -27.84 32.36
CA GLY A 238 -36.52 -28.30 31.01
C GLY A 238 -35.74 -27.30 30.14
N SER A 239 -35.72 -26.02 30.53
CA SER A 239 -35.06 -24.92 29.79
C SER A 239 -33.78 -24.41 30.47
N GLU A 240 -33.53 -24.78 31.73
CA GLU A 240 -32.34 -24.38 32.49
C GLU A 240 -31.06 -25.10 31.99
N GLN A 241 -31.21 -26.21 31.27
CA GLN A 241 -30.16 -26.82 30.47
C GLN A 241 -30.09 -26.15 29.10
N SER A 242 -29.37 -25.03 29.03
CA SER A 242 -28.93 -24.46 27.77
C SER A 242 -27.92 -25.38 27.09
N ASP A 243 -28.40 -26.49 26.52
CA ASP A 243 -27.63 -27.41 25.67
C ASP A 243 -26.90 -26.65 24.56
N PHE A 244 -27.50 -25.56 24.09
CA PHE A 244 -26.91 -24.68 23.08
C PHE A 244 -25.63 -23.95 23.55
N LEU A 245 -25.62 -23.30 24.72
CA LEU A 245 -24.42 -22.58 25.19
C LEU A 245 -23.30 -23.53 25.59
N HIS A 246 -23.64 -24.69 26.14
CA HIS A 246 -22.67 -25.75 26.40
C HIS A 246 -22.14 -26.36 25.09
N SER A 247 -22.99 -26.53 24.08
CA SER A 247 -22.60 -26.99 22.74
C SER A 247 -21.68 -26.00 22.04
N VAL A 248 -22.00 -24.70 22.04
CA VAL A 248 -21.16 -23.66 21.42
C VAL A 248 -19.82 -23.52 22.14
N ARG A 249 -19.81 -23.62 23.48
CA ARG A 249 -18.56 -23.60 24.25
C ARG A 249 -17.71 -24.84 23.96
N SER A 250 -18.32 -26.03 23.95
CA SER A 250 -17.64 -27.28 23.61
C SER A 250 -17.05 -27.22 22.20
N GLU A 251 -17.84 -26.78 21.21
CA GLU A 251 -17.39 -26.70 19.82
C GLU A 251 -16.26 -25.67 19.63
N LEU A 252 -16.29 -24.56 20.36
CA LEU A 252 -15.21 -23.58 20.34
C LEU A 252 -13.95 -24.09 21.05
N ASP A 253 -14.11 -24.77 22.19
CA ASP A 253 -13.01 -25.41 22.91
C ASP A 253 -12.37 -26.52 22.03
N ASP A 254 -13.17 -27.32 21.32
CA ASP A 254 -12.74 -28.36 20.38
C ASP A 254 -11.99 -27.74 19.19
N LYS A 255 -12.51 -26.66 18.58
CA LYS A 255 -11.82 -25.93 17.50
C LYS A 255 -10.50 -25.31 17.96
N ILE A 256 -10.41 -24.84 19.21
CA ILE A 256 -9.15 -24.35 19.79
C ILE A 256 -8.14 -25.49 19.97
N ILE A 257 -8.60 -26.67 20.40
CA ILE A 257 -7.77 -27.86 20.54
C ILE A 257 -7.25 -28.31 19.16
N ASP A 258 -8.11 -28.37 18.14
CA ASP A 258 -7.74 -28.75 16.77
C ASP A 258 -6.74 -27.76 16.16
N LEU A 259 -6.94 -26.46 16.37
CA LEU A 259 -5.99 -25.43 15.89
C LEU A 259 -4.64 -25.50 16.63
N LYS A 260 -4.64 -25.85 17.93
CA LYS A 260 -3.42 -26.09 18.70
C LYS A 260 -2.68 -27.33 18.22
N GLN A 261 -3.40 -28.41 17.91
CA GLN A 261 -2.85 -29.64 17.34
C GLN A 261 -2.28 -29.37 15.95
N LEU A 262 -3.02 -28.69 15.07
CA LEU A 262 -2.55 -28.31 13.74
C LEU A 262 -1.30 -27.41 13.80
N ALA A 263 -1.27 -26.45 14.72
CA ALA A 263 -0.08 -25.61 14.93
C ALA A 263 1.12 -26.42 15.46
N ALA A 264 0.88 -27.42 16.33
CA ALA A 264 1.92 -28.32 16.81
C ALA A 264 2.45 -29.25 15.69
N ASP A 265 1.56 -29.77 14.85
CA ASP A 265 1.90 -30.61 13.70
C ASP A 265 2.64 -29.81 12.62
N GLN A 266 2.20 -28.58 12.32
CA GLN A 266 2.93 -27.69 11.41
C GLN A 266 4.31 -27.32 11.96
N LYS A 267 4.43 -27.10 13.28
CA LYS A 267 5.72 -26.84 13.91
C LYS A 267 6.66 -28.05 13.81
N SER A 268 6.15 -29.27 14.03
CA SER A 268 6.95 -30.49 13.92
C SER A 268 7.39 -30.77 12.48
N ILE A 269 6.53 -30.50 11.49
CA ILE A 269 6.86 -30.59 10.06
C ILE A 269 7.94 -29.56 9.67
N ILE A 270 7.86 -28.34 10.18
CA ILE A 270 8.88 -27.31 9.92
C ILE A 270 10.21 -27.68 10.57
N GLU A 271 10.20 -28.23 11.79
CA GLU A 271 11.43 -28.75 12.43
C GLU A 271 12.02 -29.92 11.64
N PHE A 272 11.19 -30.84 11.14
CA PHE A 272 11.62 -31.95 10.29
C PHE A 272 12.24 -31.45 8.97
N LEU A 273 11.58 -30.51 8.28
CA LEU A 273 12.09 -29.91 7.04
C LEU A 273 13.40 -29.13 7.26
N LYS A 274 13.56 -28.47 8.41
CA LYS A 274 14.83 -27.82 8.77
C LYS A 274 15.95 -28.81 9.00
N GLU A 275 15.66 -29.93 9.65
CA GLU A 275 16.62 -31.01 9.87
C GLU A 275 17.04 -31.63 8.52
N GLU A 276 16.08 -31.86 7.63
CA GLU A 276 16.29 -32.41 6.29
C GLU A 276 17.11 -31.45 5.40
N VAL A 277 16.82 -30.15 5.44
CA VAL A 277 17.62 -29.11 4.77
C VAL A 277 19.01 -28.98 5.38
N ARG A 278 19.18 -29.13 6.69
CA ARG A 278 20.52 -29.17 7.33
C ARG A 278 21.32 -30.41 6.89
N SER A 279 20.70 -31.58 6.81
CA SER A 279 21.38 -32.77 6.29
C SER A 279 21.75 -32.61 4.82
N ALA A 280 20.86 -32.04 4.00
CA ALA A 280 21.14 -31.77 2.58
C ALA A 280 22.23 -30.69 2.38
N LYS A 281 22.38 -29.73 3.30
CA LYS A 281 23.49 -28.75 3.32
C LYS A 281 24.84 -29.42 3.54
N LEU A 282 24.90 -30.45 4.38
CA LEU A 282 26.14 -31.16 4.70
C LEU A 282 26.57 -32.09 3.56
N ASP A 283 25.63 -32.64 2.80
CA ASP A 283 25.90 -33.64 1.75
C ASP A 283 26.13 -33.04 0.35
N ASN A 284 25.83 -31.75 0.09
CA ASN A 284 25.86 -31.17 -1.27
C ASN A 284 26.43 -29.73 -1.33
N GLU A 285 27.76 -29.59 -1.43
CA GLU A 285 28.44 -28.28 -1.57
C GLU A 285 28.16 -27.55 -2.91
N GLY A 286 27.60 -28.22 -3.93
CA GLY A 286 27.34 -27.63 -5.25
C GLY A 286 25.95 -27.00 -5.44
N GLY A 287 25.01 -27.22 -4.52
CA GLY A 287 23.57 -26.95 -4.69
C GLY A 287 23.04 -25.66 -4.04
N ILE A 288 23.90 -24.66 -3.80
CA ILE A 288 23.62 -23.51 -2.90
C ILE A 288 22.37 -22.70 -3.29
N LYS A 289 21.97 -22.67 -4.57
CA LYS A 289 20.82 -21.86 -5.04
C LYS A 289 19.45 -22.44 -4.66
N HIS A 290 19.21 -23.73 -4.93
CA HIS A 290 17.95 -24.39 -4.55
C HIS A 290 17.78 -24.47 -3.04
N LEU A 291 18.91 -24.49 -2.35
CA LEU A 291 18.96 -24.60 -0.91
C LEU A 291 18.56 -23.28 -0.21
N GLY A 292 18.89 -22.14 -0.83
CA GLY A 292 18.32 -20.84 -0.44
C GLY A 292 16.82 -20.72 -0.73
N GLU A 293 16.30 -21.34 -1.79
CA GLU A 293 14.86 -21.38 -2.08
C GLU A 293 14.09 -22.18 -1.00
N TYR A 294 14.65 -23.29 -0.51
CA TYR A 294 14.09 -24.04 0.62
C TYR A 294 14.14 -23.23 1.92
N ASP A 295 15.24 -22.54 2.24
CA ASP A 295 15.32 -21.66 3.41
C ASP A 295 14.26 -20.53 3.37
N ILE A 296 14.02 -19.94 2.18
CA ILE A 296 12.98 -18.92 1.99
C ILE A 296 11.57 -19.52 2.17
N SER A 297 11.33 -20.74 1.67
CA SER A 297 10.05 -21.42 1.84
C SER A 297 9.76 -21.78 3.31
N ILE A 298 10.80 -22.19 4.05
CA ILE A 298 10.73 -22.44 5.49
C ILE A 298 10.43 -21.14 6.24
N ALA A 299 11.12 -20.04 5.93
CA ALA A 299 10.84 -18.74 6.55
C ALA A 299 9.40 -18.24 6.28
N ARG A 300 8.84 -18.55 5.11
CA ARG A 300 7.44 -18.24 4.79
C ARG A 300 6.46 -19.10 5.60
N LEU A 301 6.75 -20.39 5.80
CA LEU A 301 5.96 -21.28 6.65
C LEU A 301 6.02 -20.85 8.12
N GLU A 302 7.20 -20.44 8.61
CA GLU A 302 7.35 -19.89 9.97
C GLU A 302 6.54 -18.61 10.15
N ARG A 303 6.53 -17.73 9.14
CA ARG A 303 5.71 -16.52 9.17
C ARG A 303 4.22 -16.85 9.22
N SER A 304 3.76 -17.82 8.43
CA SER A 304 2.38 -18.31 8.46
C SER A 304 2.01 -18.93 9.81
N LEU A 305 2.95 -19.64 10.46
CA LEU A 305 2.74 -20.25 11.78
C LEU A 305 2.72 -19.19 12.90
N LEU A 306 3.53 -18.13 12.78
CA LEU A 306 3.46 -16.99 13.70
C LEU A 306 2.14 -16.23 13.54
N GLU A 307 1.64 -16.09 12.31
CA GLU A 307 0.32 -15.50 12.04
C GLU A 307 -0.81 -16.36 12.59
N SER A 308 -0.78 -17.70 12.42
CA SER A 308 -1.78 -18.60 13.02
C SER A 308 -1.71 -18.59 14.55
N SER A 309 -0.52 -18.55 15.15
CA SER A 309 -0.34 -18.41 16.60
C SER A 309 -0.89 -17.07 17.13
N ARG A 310 -0.75 -15.98 16.37
CA ARG A 310 -1.38 -14.68 16.70
C ARG A 310 -2.90 -14.77 16.67
N VAL A 311 -3.47 -15.46 15.67
CA VAL A 311 -4.93 -15.68 15.60
C VAL A 311 -5.41 -16.51 16.78
N VAL A 312 -4.71 -17.59 17.14
CA VAL A 312 -5.03 -18.40 18.34
C VAL A 312 -5.00 -17.55 19.61
N LYS A 313 -3.96 -16.74 19.81
CA LYS A 313 -3.89 -15.83 20.97
C LYS A 313 -5.02 -14.81 21.01
N ARG A 314 -5.44 -14.27 19.86
CA ARG A 314 -6.61 -13.38 19.79
C ARG A 314 -7.90 -14.11 20.16
N LEU A 315 -8.07 -15.36 19.74
CA LEU A 315 -9.23 -16.18 20.09
C LEU A 315 -9.24 -16.53 21.59
N GLU A 316 -8.08 -16.89 22.15
CA GLU A 316 -7.92 -17.11 23.61
C GLU A 316 -8.23 -15.84 24.40
N GLN A 317 -7.74 -14.68 23.94
CA GLN A 317 -8.02 -13.39 24.57
C GLN A 317 -9.50 -13.02 24.46
N LYS A 318 -10.16 -13.29 23.32
CA LYS A 318 -11.61 -13.13 23.17
C LYS A 318 -12.39 -14.05 24.14
N LEU A 319 -11.94 -15.29 24.33
CA LEU A 319 -12.56 -16.23 25.27
C LEU A 319 -12.38 -15.78 26.73
N GLN A 320 -11.20 -15.29 27.08
CA GLN A 320 -10.95 -14.69 28.40
C GLN A 320 -11.79 -13.43 28.61
N ASN A 321 -11.88 -12.56 27.61
CA ASN A 321 -12.74 -11.37 27.66
C ASN A 321 -14.20 -11.76 27.83
N LEU A 322 -14.69 -12.80 27.14
CA LEU A 322 -16.05 -13.32 27.34
C LEU A 322 -16.26 -13.88 28.75
N GLN A 323 -15.25 -14.53 29.34
CA GLN A 323 -15.32 -14.99 30.73
C GLN A 323 -15.34 -13.81 31.72
N VAL A 324 -14.54 -12.77 31.49
CA VAL A 324 -14.53 -11.55 32.30
C VAL A 324 -15.84 -10.79 32.15
N ILE A 325 -16.37 -10.62 30.94
CA ILE A 325 -17.68 -10.02 30.67
C ILE A 325 -18.78 -10.82 31.36
N LYS A 326 -18.76 -12.16 31.29
CA LYS A 326 -19.71 -13.02 32.02
C LYS A 326 -19.63 -12.81 33.53
N HIS A 327 -18.42 -12.67 34.08
CA HIS A 327 -18.23 -12.43 35.51
C HIS A 327 -18.70 -11.03 35.92
N ASN A 328 -18.39 -10.00 35.13
CA ASN A 328 -18.83 -8.63 35.34
C ASN A 328 -20.35 -8.50 35.23
N LEU A 329 -20.97 -9.12 34.21
CA LEU A 329 -22.42 -9.18 34.09
C LEU A 329 -23.06 -9.87 35.30
N LYS A 330 -22.47 -10.96 35.80
CA LYS A 330 -22.95 -11.63 37.02
C LYS A 330 -22.85 -10.72 38.24
N ILE A 331 -21.77 -9.94 38.38
CA ILE A 331 -21.60 -8.97 39.46
C ILE A 331 -22.60 -7.81 39.31
N ASP A 332 -22.76 -7.25 38.11
CA ASP A 332 -23.65 -6.12 37.86
C ASP A 332 -25.13 -6.51 38.03
N VAL A 333 -25.51 -7.73 37.63
CA VAL A 333 -26.82 -8.29 37.93
C VAL A 333 -27.00 -8.42 39.44
N SER A 334 -26.02 -8.97 40.17
CA SER A 334 -26.12 -9.06 41.64
C SER A 334 -26.21 -7.69 42.32
N LYS A 335 -25.49 -6.67 41.84
CA LYS A 335 -25.58 -5.30 42.34
C LYS A 335 -26.92 -4.65 42.02
N ARG A 336 -27.46 -4.85 40.80
CA ARG A 336 -28.80 -4.39 40.44
C ARG A 336 -29.86 -5.07 41.28
N ASP A 337 -29.72 -6.35 41.58
CA ASP A 337 -30.63 -7.09 42.46
C ASP A 337 -30.55 -6.60 43.91
N GLU A 338 -29.35 -6.28 44.41
CA GLU A 338 -29.17 -5.66 45.72
C GLU A 338 -29.78 -4.26 45.77
N ALA A 339 -29.59 -3.44 44.73
CA ALA A 339 -30.19 -2.12 44.62
C ALA A 339 -31.72 -2.18 44.48
N LEU A 340 -32.24 -3.16 43.73
CA LEU A 340 -33.67 -3.41 43.60
C LEU A 340 -34.26 -3.92 44.92
N LYS A 341 -33.56 -4.76 45.67
CA LYS A 341 -33.98 -5.18 47.02
C LYS A 341 -33.99 -4.00 47.99
N GLN A 342 -32.97 -3.14 47.95
CA GLN A 342 -32.94 -1.91 48.76
C GLN A 342 -34.08 -0.96 48.37
N LYS A 343 -34.33 -0.72 47.07
CA LYS A 343 -35.47 0.08 46.59
C LYS A 343 -36.81 -0.54 46.93
N LYS A 344 -36.97 -1.87 46.83
CA LYS A 344 -38.20 -2.59 47.20
C LYS A 344 -38.45 -2.50 48.71
N ALA A 345 -37.39 -2.55 49.54
CA ALA A 345 -37.48 -2.33 50.98
C ALA A 345 -37.83 -0.87 51.33
N LEU A 346 -37.25 0.11 50.65
CA LEU A 346 -37.61 1.53 50.79
C LEU A 346 -39.06 1.78 50.36
N LEU A 347 -39.52 1.16 49.28
CA LEU A 347 -40.91 1.26 48.82
C LEU A 347 -41.89 0.57 49.77
N GLN A 348 -41.54 -0.59 50.35
CA GLN A 348 -42.36 -1.23 51.40
C GLN A 348 -42.43 -0.38 52.67
N ASN A 349 -41.34 0.27 53.06
CA ASN A 349 -41.34 1.24 54.17
C ASN A 349 -42.08 2.54 53.82
N SER A 350 -42.15 2.93 52.55
CA SER A 350 -42.95 4.10 52.09
C SER A 350 -44.45 3.80 52.02
N LYS A 351 -44.86 2.54 51.79
CA LYS A 351 -46.29 2.16 51.78
C LYS A 351 -46.96 2.29 53.15
N SER A 352 -46.20 2.36 54.25
CA SER A 352 -46.73 2.63 55.60
C SER A 352 -46.77 4.12 55.96
N SER A 353 -46.27 5.00 55.10
CA SER A 353 -46.25 6.44 55.27
C SER A 353 -46.80 7.11 54.01
N ILE A 354 -48.10 7.44 54.02
CA ILE A 354 -48.68 8.37 53.04
C ILE A 354 -48.12 9.77 53.36
N GLN A 355 -46.85 9.98 53.03
CA GLN A 355 -46.31 11.30 52.81
C GLN A 355 -46.49 11.59 51.32
N SER A 356 -47.10 12.74 51.05
CA SER A 356 -47.00 13.39 49.74
C SER A 356 -45.56 13.30 49.28
N ILE A 357 -45.33 12.59 48.16
CA ILE A 357 -44.04 12.62 47.49
C ILE A 357 -43.78 14.08 47.18
N ASP A 358 -42.81 14.68 47.87
CA ASP A 358 -42.40 16.04 47.59
C ASP A 358 -41.76 16.00 46.20
N ILE A 359 -42.30 16.78 45.27
CA ILE A 359 -41.88 16.76 43.87
C ILE A 359 -40.40 17.20 43.78
N ARG A 360 -39.91 17.96 44.76
CA ARG A 360 -38.50 18.34 44.91
C ARG A 360 -37.59 17.14 45.18
N ASP A 361 -38.02 16.18 45.99
CA ASP A 361 -37.25 14.94 46.25
C ASP A 361 -37.12 14.06 44.99
N VAL A 362 -38.10 14.13 44.08
CA VAL A 362 -38.06 13.41 42.80
C VAL A 362 -37.05 14.06 41.85
N PHE A 363 -37.00 15.39 41.81
CA PHE A 363 -36.01 16.13 41.03
C PHE A 363 -34.58 15.96 41.55
N ASP A 364 -34.40 15.90 42.87
CA ASP A 364 -33.10 15.63 43.48
C ASP A 364 -32.62 14.20 43.16
N GLN A 365 -33.53 13.21 43.19
CA GLN A 365 -33.23 11.84 42.74
C GLN A 365 -32.91 11.76 41.23
N GLU A 366 -33.54 12.59 40.40
CA GLU A 366 -33.26 12.67 38.97
C GLU A 366 -31.91 13.35 38.68
N ARG A 367 -31.56 14.40 39.44
CA ARG A 367 -30.23 15.04 39.42
C ARG A 367 -29.14 14.05 39.85
N ASP A 368 -29.35 13.31 40.93
CA ASP A 368 -28.41 12.28 41.41
C ASP A 368 -28.26 11.13 40.40
N ALA A 369 -29.33 10.73 39.73
CA ALA A 369 -29.29 9.72 38.67
C ALA A 369 -28.53 10.22 37.42
N MET A 370 -28.76 11.47 37.00
CA MET A 370 -28.02 12.09 35.89
C MET A 370 -26.53 12.26 36.21
N GLN A 371 -26.20 12.63 37.44
CA GLN A 371 -24.80 12.80 37.87
C GLN A 371 -24.08 11.45 37.93
N ASN A 372 -24.73 10.39 38.41
CA ASN A 372 -24.18 9.02 38.33
C ASN A 372 -24.00 8.53 36.89
N MET A 373 -24.89 8.91 35.98
CA MET A 373 -24.79 8.54 34.55
C MET A 373 -23.65 9.30 33.85
N GLU A 374 -23.41 10.55 34.23
CA GLU A 374 -22.25 11.34 33.80
C GLU A 374 -20.93 10.73 34.31
N ASP A 375 -20.85 10.36 35.59
CA ASP A 375 -19.67 9.72 36.17
C ASP A 375 -19.35 8.36 35.54
N LEU A 376 -20.36 7.60 35.11
CA LEU A 376 -20.20 6.35 34.37
C LEU A 376 -19.68 6.56 32.94
N LEU A 377 -20.08 7.64 32.27
CA LEU A 377 -19.58 7.99 30.93
C LEU A 377 -18.11 8.41 30.97
N TYR A 378 -17.66 9.04 32.06
CA TYR A 378 -16.25 9.42 32.26
C TYR A 378 -15.32 8.26 32.67
N GLN A 379 -15.84 7.08 33.01
CA GLN A 379 -15.03 5.90 33.41
C GLN A 379 -14.73 4.91 32.27
N GLY A 380 -15.22 5.13 31.03
CA GLY A 380 -14.98 4.23 29.90
C GLY A 380 -13.62 4.43 29.20
N ASP A 381 -12.94 3.33 28.86
CA ASP A 381 -11.65 3.35 28.15
C ASP A 381 -11.77 3.91 26.72
N PHE A 382 -10.88 4.86 26.39
CA PHE A 382 -10.89 5.66 25.17
C PHE A 382 -10.67 4.84 23.87
N THR A 383 -11.73 4.73 23.08
CA THR A 383 -11.66 4.45 21.63
C THR A 383 -12.48 5.50 20.89
N GLU A 384 -12.11 5.85 19.67
CA GLU A 384 -12.69 6.96 18.90
C GLU A 384 -14.21 6.81 18.66
N GLU A 385 -14.71 5.58 18.54
CA GLU A 385 -16.16 5.28 18.48
C GLU A 385 -16.86 5.46 19.84
N THR A 386 -16.15 5.21 20.94
CA THR A 386 -16.66 5.44 22.30
C THR A 386 -16.67 6.94 22.66
N ASP A 387 -15.74 7.72 22.09
CA ASP A 387 -15.72 9.19 22.22
C ASP A 387 -16.88 9.84 21.46
N ALA A 388 -17.21 9.35 20.26
CA ALA A 388 -18.38 9.82 19.52
C ALA A 388 -19.69 9.49 20.28
N PHE A 389 -19.79 8.28 20.84
CA PHE A 389 -20.95 7.87 21.63
C PHE A 389 -21.04 8.63 22.96
N SER A 390 -19.92 8.88 23.66
CA SER A 390 -19.91 9.67 24.89
C SER A 390 -20.24 11.14 24.61
N ALA A 391 -19.80 11.70 23.50
CA ALA A 391 -20.20 13.03 23.04
C ALA A 391 -21.71 13.11 22.75
N GLU A 392 -22.28 12.08 22.10
CA GLU A 392 -23.72 12.02 21.85
C GLU A 392 -24.53 11.86 23.15
N GLN A 393 -24.06 11.03 24.09
CA GLN A 393 -24.72 10.81 25.38
C GLN A 393 -24.58 12.01 26.32
N THR A 394 -23.46 12.71 26.33
CA THR A 394 -23.29 13.97 27.08
C THR A 394 -24.16 15.08 26.50
N ALA A 395 -24.31 15.16 25.17
CA ALA A 395 -25.26 16.07 24.54
C ALA A 395 -26.70 15.74 24.96
N LYS A 396 -27.11 14.46 24.95
CA LYS A 396 -28.44 14.03 25.43
C LYS A 396 -28.64 14.31 26.92
N LEU A 397 -27.65 14.07 27.77
CA LEU A 397 -27.71 14.41 29.20
C LEU A 397 -27.82 15.92 29.43
N SER A 398 -27.12 16.74 28.64
CA SER A 398 -27.25 18.20 28.72
C SER A 398 -28.65 18.68 28.32
N ALA A 399 -29.25 18.06 27.31
CA ALA A 399 -30.63 18.35 26.89
C ALA A 399 -31.64 17.90 27.95
N LEU A 400 -31.43 16.75 28.59
CA LEU A 400 -32.26 16.29 29.73
C LEU A 400 -32.12 17.21 30.94
N ARG A 401 -30.90 17.67 31.29
CA ARG A 401 -30.70 18.69 32.33
C ARG A 401 -31.47 19.97 32.05
N LEU A 402 -31.46 20.42 30.79
CA LEU A 402 -32.19 21.62 30.39
C LEU A 402 -33.71 21.42 30.52
N MET A 403 -34.23 20.27 30.08
CA MET A 403 -35.65 19.92 30.22
C MET A 403 -36.08 19.80 31.69
N VAL A 404 -35.24 19.20 32.54
CA VAL A 404 -35.51 19.09 33.99
C VAL A 404 -35.55 20.46 34.63
N ASN A 405 -34.56 21.33 34.36
CA ASN A 405 -34.57 22.70 34.85
C ASN A 405 -35.78 23.51 34.30
N GLU A 406 -36.18 23.29 33.05
CA GLU A 406 -37.38 23.92 32.48
C GLU A 406 -38.66 23.45 33.17
N SER A 407 -38.77 22.16 33.48
CA SER A 407 -39.88 21.60 34.25
C SER A 407 -39.91 22.06 35.71
N GLU A 408 -38.75 22.24 36.35
CA GLU A 408 -38.62 22.88 37.67
C GLU A 408 -39.18 24.32 37.62
N LEU A 409 -38.82 25.09 36.58
CA LEU A 409 -39.32 26.44 36.38
C LEU A 409 -40.84 26.49 36.15
N TYR A 410 -41.39 25.57 35.34
CA TYR A 410 -42.84 25.48 35.14
C TYR A 410 -43.58 25.15 36.44
N ILE A 411 -43.02 24.28 37.27
CA ILE A 411 -43.61 23.95 38.58
C ILE A 411 -43.52 25.13 39.53
N GLU A 412 -42.40 25.84 39.57
CA GLU A 412 -42.26 27.06 40.37
C GLU A 412 -43.27 28.14 39.93
N MET A 413 -43.50 28.29 38.63
CA MET A 413 -44.53 29.18 38.10
C MET A 413 -45.94 28.74 38.54
N LEU A 414 -46.23 27.44 38.49
CA LEU A 414 -47.51 26.88 38.95
C LEU A 414 -47.69 27.01 40.46
N GLU A 415 -46.65 26.82 41.26
CA GLU A 415 -46.64 27.04 42.71
C GLU A 415 -46.96 28.52 43.01
N ASN A 416 -46.28 29.44 42.33
CA ASN A 416 -46.53 30.88 42.45
C ASN A 416 -47.94 31.29 42.03
N ASP A 417 -48.47 30.72 40.94
CA ASP A 417 -49.84 31.00 40.51
C ASP A 417 -50.88 30.42 41.48
N LEU A 418 -50.62 29.25 42.05
CA LEU A 418 -51.45 28.65 43.09
C LEU A 418 -51.41 29.49 44.38
N GLU A 419 -50.24 30.00 44.76
CA GLU A 419 -50.06 30.94 45.87
C GLU A 419 -50.82 32.26 45.63
N LYS A 420 -50.72 32.85 44.43
CA LYS A 420 -51.52 34.03 44.04
C LYS A 420 -53.01 33.75 44.12
N GLN A 421 -53.47 32.61 43.61
CA GLN A 421 -54.89 32.21 43.70
C GLN A 421 -55.33 31.99 45.16
N ARG A 422 -54.46 31.44 46.01
CA ARG A 422 -54.72 31.32 47.46
C ARG A 422 -54.82 32.68 48.12
N LEU A 423 -53.90 33.59 47.85
CA LEU A 423 -53.92 34.96 48.38
C LEU A 423 -55.17 35.72 47.90
N LEU A 424 -55.52 35.63 46.62
CA LEU A 424 -56.76 36.22 46.07
C LEU A 424 -58.01 35.62 46.73
N ARG A 425 -58.01 34.30 46.95
CA ARG A 425 -59.11 33.63 47.64
C ARG A 425 -59.19 34.04 49.10
N GLU A 426 -58.07 34.17 49.80
CA GLU A 426 -58.00 34.64 51.18
C GLU A 426 -58.45 36.10 51.29
N GLU A 427 -58.07 36.95 50.34
CA GLU A 427 -58.51 38.35 50.25
C GLU A 427 -60.02 38.44 49.99
N LEU A 428 -60.55 37.63 49.08
CA LEU A 428 -61.98 37.57 48.78
C LEU A 428 -62.78 36.97 49.94
N GLU A 429 -62.29 35.91 50.60
CA GLU A 429 -62.89 35.34 51.80
C GLU A 429 -62.83 36.33 52.97
N GLY A 430 -61.75 37.12 53.08
CA GLY A 430 -61.61 38.24 54.01
C GLY A 430 -62.67 39.30 53.76
N LYS A 431 -62.80 39.79 52.52
CA LYS A 431 -63.83 40.74 52.09
C LYS A 431 -65.26 40.21 52.29
N LEU A 432 -65.48 38.90 52.12
CA LEU A 432 -66.77 38.27 52.37
C LEU A 432 -67.08 38.16 53.87
N ARG A 433 -66.06 37.90 54.70
CA ARG A 433 -66.15 37.84 56.16
C ARG A 433 -66.27 39.21 56.82
N SER A 434 -65.84 40.28 56.15
CA SER A 434 -66.01 41.68 56.57
C SER A 434 -66.94 42.46 55.63
N PRO A 435 -68.26 42.20 55.61
CA PRO A 435 -69.21 42.94 54.78
C PRO A 435 -69.60 44.32 55.37
N SER A 436 -68.88 44.81 56.38
CA SER A 436 -69.06 46.15 56.96
C SER A 436 -67.81 46.98 56.68
N ASP A 437 -67.73 47.50 55.46
CA ASP A 437 -67.22 48.83 55.12
C ASP A 437 -67.25 48.94 53.59
N VAL A 438 -68.46 48.86 53.03
CA VAL A 438 -68.75 49.54 51.77
C VAL A 438 -69.01 51.00 52.13
N ASP A 439 -67.95 51.70 52.52
CA ASP A 439 -67.97 53.16 52.59
C ASP A 439 -67.40 53.73 51.29
N PHE A 440 -68.36 54.23 50.52
CA PHE A 440 -68.24 55.32 49.57
C PHE A 440 -67.20 56.35 50.04
N HIS A 441 -65.95 56.27 49.55
CA HIS A 441 -65.02 57.39 49.29
C HIS A 441 -63.58 56.89 49.17
N SER A 442 -63.14 56.50 47.97
CA SER A 442 -61.74 56.62 47.49
C SER A 442 -61.51 55.99 46.11
N SER A 443 -62.45 56.18 45.18
CA SER A 443 -62.31 55.78 43.78
C SER A 443 -61.71 56.89 42.89
N SER A 444 -60.62 57.55 43.32
CA SER A 444 -59.92 58.52 42.44
C SER A 444 -58.42 58.73 42.71
N ALA A 445 -57.68 57.71 43.11
CA ALA A 445 -56.22 57.87 43.33
C ALA A 445 -55.34 56.65 43.03
N ILE A 446 -55.80 55.68 42.21
CA ILE A 446 -54.99 54.48 41.84
C ILE A 446 -54.65 54.47 40.33
N HIS A 447 -54.74 55.63 39.66
CA HIS A 447 -54.43 55.74 38.21
C HIS A 447 -53.22 56.61 37.87
N SER A 448 -52.32 56.91 38.81
CA SER A 448 -51.16 57.76 38.47
C SER A 448 -49.91 57.53 39.31
N GLU A 449 -49.58 56.28 39.62
CA GLU A 449 -48.22 55.92 40.04
C GLU A 449 -48.01 54.46 39.64
N LEU A 450 -47.46 54.24 38.45
CA LEU A 450 -46.68 53.02 38.19
C LEU A 450 -45.67 52.97 39.34
N SER A 451 -45.64 51.86 40.07
CA SER A 451 -44.62 51.65 41.10
C SER A 451 -43.26 51.90 40.46
N SER A 452 -42.30 52.53 41.16
CA SER A 452 -40.95 52.74 40.62
C SER A 452 -40.34 51.43 40.10
N GLN A 453 -40.78 50.31 40.68
CA GLN A 453 -40.46 48.96 40.26
C GLN A 453 -41.04 48.58 38.88
N ASP A 454 -42.30 48.92 38.58
CA ASP A 454 -42.91 48.63 37.27
C ASP A 454 -42.23 49.44 36.14
N MET A 455 -41.74 50.64 36.47
CA MET A 455 -40.97 51.47 35.53
C MET A 455 -39.56 50.91 35.29
N GLU A 456 -38.89 50.41 36.33
CA GLU A 456 -37.59 49.73 36.23
C GLU A 456 -37.71 48.40 35.46
N GLU A 457 -38.76 47.63 35.70
CA GLU A 457 -39.06 46.41 34.94
C GLU A 457 -39.34 46.71 33.46
N LEU A 458 -40.07 47.80 33.15
CA LEU A 458 -40.27 48.26 31.78
C LEU A 458 -38.98 48.73 31.10
N GLU A 459 -38.06 49.32 31.85
CA GLU A 459 -36.76 49.76 31.33
C GLU A 459 -35.84 48.54 31.08
N ASN A 460 -35.80 47.59 32.01
CA ASN A 460 -35.08 46.32 31.85
C ASN A 460 -35.62 45.50 30.67
N LEU A 461 -36.95 45.42 30.49
CA LEU A 461 -37.56 44.74 29.35
C LEU A 461 -37.27 45.44 28.02
N LYS A 462 -37.08 46.77 28.02
CA LYS A 462 -36.65 47.50 26.83
C LYS A 462 -35.18 47.26 26.51
N GLU A 463 -34.32 47.23 27.52
CA GLU A 463 -32.90 46.93 27.37
C GLU A 463 -32.71 45.49 26.86
N PHE A 464 -33.37 44.52 27.46
CA PHE A 464 -33.33 43.12 27.00
C PHE A 464 -33.85 42.95 25.58
N ASN A 465 -34.94 43.64 25.21
CA ASN A 465 -35.42 43.63 23.82
C ASN A 465 -34.43 44.30 22.85
N ALA A 466 -33.74 45.36 23.26
CA ALA A 466 -32.70 45.99 22.44
C ALA A 466 -31.49 45.06 22.24
N GLU A 467 -31.04 44.38 23.29
CA GLU A 467 -30.00 43.35 23.20
C GLU A 467 -30.43 42.18 22.29
N LEU A 468 -31.68 41.73 22.41
CA LEU A 468 -32.23 40.67 21.57
C LEU A 468 -32.28 41.08 20.09
N GLU A 469 -32.66 42.34 19.79
CA GLU A 469 -32.63 42.87 18.42
C GLU A 469 -31.20 42.98 17.87
N GLU A 470 -30.21 43.33 18.69
CA GLU A 470 -28.80 43.35 18.28
C GLU A 470 -28.26 41.94 18.02
N GLU A 471 -28.58 40.97 18.88
CA GLU A 471 -28.27 39.56 18.68
C GLU A 471 -28.91 39.03 17.39
N GLN A 472 -30.18 39.37 17.13
CA GLN A 472 -30.87 38.98 15.90
C GLN A 472 -30.20 39.59 14.65
N LYS A 473 -29.79 40.87 14.71
CA LYS A 473 -29.00 41.51 13.63
C LYS A 473 -27.64 40.83 13.44
N ARG A 474 -26.97 40.45 14.52
CA ARG A 474 -25.68 39.74 14.46
C ARG A 474 -25.83 38.34 13.86
N LEU A 475 -26.86 37.59 14.24
CA LEU A 475 -27.13 36.25 13.72
C LEU A 475 -27.53 36.28 12.25
N THR A 476 -28.32 37.27 11.82
CA THR A 476 -28.68 37.44 10.40
C THR A 476 -27.47 37.78 9.53
N LEU A 477 -26.53 38.61 10.01
CA LEU A 477 -25.26 38.85 9.31
C LEU A 477 -24.41 37.57 9.20
N LYS A 478 -24.28 36.80 10.28
CA LYS A 478 -23.56 35.51 10.23
C LYS A 478 -24.20 34.51 9.26
N LEU A 479 -25.52 34.51 9.14
CA LEU A 479 -26.23 33.67 8.17
C LEU A 479 -25.97 34.12 6.73
N GLN A 480 -25.88 35.43 6.47
CA GLN A 480 -25.48 35.95 5.16
C GLN A 480 -24.04 35.58 4.82
N ASP A 481 -23.09 35.75 5.76
CA ASP A 481 -21.70 35.33 5.55
C ASP A 481 -21.59 33.82 5.28
N ALA A 482 -22.37 32.99 5.99
CA ALA A 482 -22.42 31.55 5.74
C ALA A 482 -23.01 31.21 4.36
N GLN A 483 -23.99 31.98 3.89
CA GLN A 483 -24.58 31.82 2.58
C GLN A 483 -23.59 32.19 1.46
N ASP A 484 -22.83 33.28 1.64
CA ASP A 484 -21.79 33.69 0.70
C ASP A 484 -20.66 32.63 0.62
N LEU A 485 -20.23 32.10 1.78
CA LEU A 485 -19.26 30.99 1.83
C LEU A 485 -19.79 29.72 1.13
N SER A 486 -21.09 29.44 1.27
CA SER A 486 -21.72 28.31 0.57
C SER A 486 -21.74 28.53 -0.95
N GLN A 487 -21.90 29.77 -1.40
CA GLN A 487 -21.87 30.10 -2.82
C GLN A 487 -20.45 30.00 -3.39
N ASP A 488 -19.45 30.51 -2.65
CA ASP A 488 -18.04 30.37 -3.00
C ASP A 488 -17.61 28.88 -3.08
N ALA A 489 -18.10 28.04 -2.16
CA ALA A 489 -17.88 26.60 -2.21
C ALA A 489 -18.46 25.97 -3.48
N ALA A 490 -19.67 26.35 -3.87
CA ALA A 490 -20.29 25.86 -5.11
C ALA A 490 -19.51 26.30 -6.37
N GLU A 491 -18.98 27.52 -6.39
CA GLU A 491 -18.12 27.99 -7.49
C GLU A 491 -16.79 27.21 -7.55
N LEU A 492 -16.22 26.86 -6.40
CA LEU A 492 -15.00 26.04 -6.32
C LEU A 492 -15.26 24.61 -6.80
N GLU A 493 -16.39 24.00 -6.41
CA GLU A 493 -16.80 22.68 -6.93
C GLU A 493 -16.94 22.70 -8.46
N GLN A 494 -17.55 23.74 -9.02
CA GLN A 494 -17.65 23.89 -10.48
C GLN A 494 -16.25 23.99 -11.13
N LYS A 495 -15.33 24.77 -10.56
CA LYS A 495 -13.95 24.88 -11.07
C LYS A 495 -13.19 23.56 -10.99
N ILE A 496 -13.41 22.76 -9.93
CA ILE A 496 -12.82 21.42 -9.79
C ILE A 496 -13.34 20.52 -10.91
N ALA A 497 -14.65 20.49 -11.16
CA ALA A 497 -15.24 19.70 -12.24
C ALA A 497 -14.69 20.07 -13.63
N GLU A 498 -14.52 21.37 -13.91
CA GLU A 498 -13.90 21.85 -15.16
C GLU A 498 -12.43 21.44 -15.29
N LEU A 499 -11.68 21.41 -14.19
CA LEU A 499 -10.29 20.94 -14.18
C LEU A 499 -10.19 19.44 -14.40
N ASP A 500 -11.08 18.65 -13.79
CA ASP A 500 -11.13 17.20 -14.00
C ASP A 500 -11.46 16.85 -15.45
N GLU A 501 -12.39 17.57 -16.08
CA GLU A 501 -12.69 17.39 -17.51
C GLU A 501 -11.46 17.72 -18.38
N LYS A 502 -10.73 18.78 -18.06
CA LYS A 502 -9.48 19.12 -18.75
C LYS A 502 -8.41 18.05 -18.57
N ILE A 503 -8.26 17.50 -17.37
CA ILE A 503 -7.31 16.41 -17.10
C ILE A 503 -7.70 15.17 -17.92
N ALA A 504 -8.97 14.77 -17.94
CA ALA A 504 -9.43 13.65 -18.74
C ALA A 504 -9.18 13.87 -20.24
N SER A 505 -9.41 15.09 -20.74
CA SER A 505 -9.16 15.43 -22.15
C SER A 505 -7.67 15.37 -22.51
N THR A 506 -6.78 15.84 -21.63
CA THR A 506 -5.34 15.81 -21.87
C THR A 506 -4.79 14.39 -21.77
N GLN A 507 -5.24 13.59 -20.79
CA GLN A 507 -4.89 12.17 -20.70
C GLN A 507 -5.26 11.41 -21.98
N LYS A 508 -6.47 11.66 -22.52
CA LYS A 508 -6.89 11.07 -23.80
C LYS A 508 -5.97 11.47 -24.95
N GLN A 509 -5.62 12.75 -25.05
CA GLN A 509 -4.67 13.24 -26.06
C GLN A 509 -3.28 12.63 -25.91
N TYR A 510 -2.81 12.41 -24.68
CA TYR A 510 -1.54 11.72 -24.41
C TYR A 510 -1.58 10.26 -24.87
N ILE A 511 -2.66 9.53 -24.58
CA ILE A 511 -2.85 8.16 -25.05
C ILE A 511 -2.87 8.10 -26.58
N GLU A 512 -3.62 8.98 -27.25
CA GLU A 512 -3.66 9.05 -28.72
C GLU A 512 -2.28 9.35 -29.32
N LEU A 513 -1.47 10.17 -28.65
CA LEU A 513 -0.11 10.50 -29.05
C LEU A 513 0.81 9.29 -28.85
N GLU A 514 0.74 8.59 -27.71
CA GLU A 514 1.46 7.34 -27.47
C GLU A 514 1.11 6.27 -28.51
N GLU A 515 -0.17 6.08 -28.80
CA GLU A 515 -0.64 5.16 -29.85
C GLU A 515 -0.07 5.51 -31.23
N ARG A 516 -0.04 6.80 -31.59
CA ARG A 516 0.60 7.26 -32.83
C ARG A 516 2.10 7.03 -32.85
N TYR A 517 2.79 7.27 -31.74
CA TYR A 517 4.22 7.01 -31.62
C TYR A 517 4.53 5.52 -31.74
N LEU A 518 3.74 4.65 -31.10
CA LEU A 518 3.86 3.20 -31.20
C LEU A 518 3.58 2.71 -32.62
N ALA A 519 2.53 3.22 -33.27
CA ALA A 519 2.21 2.88 -34.67
C ALA A 519 3.35 3.27 -35.63
N ALA A 520 3.92 4.47 -35.49
CA ALA A 520 5.04 4.92 -36.29
C ALA A 520 6.33 4.13 -36.04
N LEU A 521 6.49 3.52 -34.85
CA LEU A 521 7.61 2.65 -34.52
C LEU A 521 7.47 1.26 -35.13
N ILE A 522 6.24 0.77 -35.31
CA ILE A 522 5.91 -0.55 -35.89
C ILE A 522 5.96 -0.54 -37.43
N GLU A 523 5.73 0.60 -38.08
CA GLU A 523 5.80 0.74 -39.55
C GLU A 523 7.24 0.80 -40.13
N LYS A 524 8.27 0.75 -39.28
CA LYS A 524 9.69 0.63 -39.69
C LYS A 524 10.20 -0.79 -39.48
#